data_AF-A0A8I1WS67-F1
#
_entry.id   AF-A0A8I1WS67-F1
#
_cell.length_a   1.000
_cell.length_b   1.000
_cell.length_c   1.000
_cell.angle_alpha   90.00
_cell.angle_beta   90.00
_cell.angle_gamma   90.00
#
_symmetry.space_group_name_H-M   'P 1'
#
loop_
_entity.id
_entity.type
_entity.pdbx_description
1 polymer ?
#
loop_
_entity_poly.entity_id
_entity_poly.type
_entity_poly.pdbx_seq_one_letter_code
_entity_poly.pdbx_strand_id
1 'polypeptide(L)'
;MTNTDASTRIEARNLYHQAYSVAEISKRLAVPYGTVDAWKRRDKWDDTPLVVKMESAVDVRLLRLIAKEDKTDTDLKEIDQLGILLERTSRIQKYDRTGKEADLNPNIENRNEAKKQKAKAKGKNALTDEHVQMLVKAFEDGLYDYQIDWGVAKKYRERNILKSRQIGATWYFAREALIDAITTGDNQIFLSASKAQAHVFKQYILDFVRDVTGVELKGDPITLWNGATLYFLGTNSKTAQSYHGHVYLDEYAWISKFLEFRKVASAMATHKKWRKTYFSTPSTINHDANSFWSGEAFNKGKAKANRAEFDVSHEALKHGAVGPDGQFRQIVTILDAVDAGCDLFDVEQLRREYNDQDFRNLFMCEWVDDTASYFLFDELRKCMVDAWEVWEKDFAPFADRPLGNLPVWVGYDPSESGDHASIVVVAPPQSSKGKYRVVEKINVTGSDWASQAETIRRLTQRYNVQHIGIDATQIGSGVFQLVQAFFPAAVAIKYSAEVKTRLVLKAKHLISKGMLQFDCGWSDVCMAFMSIRKTSTAAGGQMTFAASRSKETGHADVAWSIMHAIDRIDFLDFNETGVSVGADSQRRSIVEIC
;
A
#
# COMPACT_ATOMS: atom_id res chain seq x y z
N MET A 1 37.94 56.47 44.50
CA MET A 1 36.79 57.22 43.94
C MET A 1 35.77 56.20 43.49
N THR A 2 34.84 55.79 44.35
CA THR A 2 34.10 54.54 44.15
C THR A 2 32.64 54.68 44.61
N ASN A 3 31.71 54.44 43.67
CA ASN A 3 30.25 54.25 43.79
C ASN A 3 29.27 55.39 44.14
N THR A 4 29.65 56.48 44.79
CA THR A 4 28.66 57.49 45.26
C THR A 4 28.11 58.43 44.16
N ASP A 5 28.94 58.82 43.19
CA ASP A 5 28.56 59.84 42.19
C ASP A 5 27.61 59.31 41.10
N ALA A 6 27.80 58.05 40.68
CA ALA A 6 26.92 57.38 39.71
C ALA A 6 25.51 57.09 40.30
N SER A 7 25.45 56.67 41.56
CA SER A 7 24.18 56.43 42.27
C SER A 7 23.38 57.72 42.43
N THR A 8 24.04 58.82 42.82
CA THR A 8 23.41 60.13 43.01
C THR A 8 22.85 60.69 41.70
N ARG A 9 23.56 60.49 40.58
CA ARG A 9 23.10 60.89 39.24
C ARG A 9 21.86 60.10 38.77
N ILE A 10 21.79 58.81 39.07
CA ILE A 10 20.61 57.96 38.77
C ILE A 10 19.40 58.40 39.60
N GLU A 11 19.61 58.68 40.89
CA GLU A 11 18.55 59.16 41.79
C GLU A 11 18.00 60.52 41.34
N ALA A 12 18.88 61.45 40.95
CA ALA A 12 18.49 62.75 40.40
C ALA A 12 17.64 62.61 39.12
N ARG A 13 18.01 61.69 38.21
CA ARG A 13 17.23 61.38 37.00
C ARG A 13 15.84 60.85 37.33
N ASN A 14 15.74 59.96 38.31
CA ASN A 14 14.46 59.35 38.70
C ASN A 14 13.51 60.39 39.32
N LEU A 15 14.03 61.31 40.16
CA LEU A 15 13.25 62.44 40.67
C LEU A 15 12.81 63.38 39.55
N TYR A 16 13.66 63.64 38.56
CA TYR A 16 13.28 64.43 37.40
C TYR A 16 12.13 63.79 36.61
N HIS A 17 12.16 62.48 36.41
CA HIS A 17 11.06 61.75 35.77
C HIS A 17 9.76 61.72 36.59
N GLN A 18 9.81 62.02 37.89
CA GLN A 18 8.65 62.24 38.75
C GLN A 18 8.14 63.70 38.73
N ALA A 19 8.62 64.52 37.78
CA ALA A 19 8.26 65.92 37.57
C ALA A 19 8.78 66.90 38.64
N TYR A 20 9.82 66.54 39.42
CA TYR A 20 10.54 67.52 40.23
C TYR A 20 11.41 68.43 39.34
N SER A 21 11.41 69.73 39.63
CA SER A 21 12.29 70.69 38.96
C SER A 21 13.75 70.49 39.35
N VAL A 22 14.68 70.91 38.49
CA VAL A 22 16.14 70.83 38.76
C VAL A 22 16.50 71.56 40.07
N ALA A 23 15.79 72.64 40.41
CA ALA A 23 15.98 73.37 41.66
C ALA A 23 15.54 72.58 42.89
N GLU A 24 14.45 71.82 42.81
CA GLU A 24 13.98 70.96 43.90
C GLU A 24 14.88 69.75 44.10
N ILE A 25 15.35 69.14 43.00
CA ILE A 25 16.28 68.00 43.03
C ILE A 25 17.62 68.42 43.66
N SER A 26 18.15 69.58 43.25
CA SER A 26 19.38 70.15 43.80
C SER A 26 19.29 70.33 45.32
N LYS A 27 18.17 70.86 45.82
CA LYS A 27 17.93 71.00 47.26
C LYS A 27 17.80 69.65 47.97
N ARG A 28 17.10 68.70 47.35
CA ARG A 28 16.78 67.40 47.96
C ARG A 28 17.97 66.47 48.08
N LEU A 29 18.87 66.48 47.09
CA LEU A 29 20.06 65.62 47.06
C LEU A 29 21.33 66.32 47.55
N ALA A 30 21.24 67.58 47.97
CA ALA A 30 22.39 68.43 48.33
C ALA A 30 23.48 68.49 47.23
N VAL A 31 23.06 68.45 45.96
CA VAL A 31 23.94 68.53 44.78
C VAL A 31 23.81 69.94 44.17
N PRO A 32 24.90 70.62 43.79
CA PRO A 32 24.83 71.94 43.15
C PRO A 32 23.92 71.95 41.91
N TYR A 33 23.08 72.98 41.76
CA TYR A 33 22.15 73.12 40.63
C TYR A 33 22.83 72.93 39.27
N GLY A 34 23.99 73.56 39.07
CA GLY A 34 24.74 73.46 37.81
C GLY A 34 25.17 72.03 37.48
N THR A 35 25.41 71.19 38.48
CA THR A 35 25.74 69.77 38.31
C THR A 35 24.51 68.97 37.87
N VAL A 36 23.35 69.21 38.48
CA VAL A 36 22.08 68.54 38.11
C VAL A 36 21.61 68.98 36.71
N ASP A 37 21.71 70.28 36.38
CA ASP A 37 21.39 70.81 35.05
C ASP A 37 22.34 70.24 33.97
N ALA A 38 23.63 70.10 34.28
CA ALA A 38 24.60 69.47 33.38
C ALA A 38 24.29 67.99 33.14
N TRP A 39 23.87 67.24 34.15
CA TRP A 39 23.43 65.84 33.99
C TRP A 39 22.17 65.75 33.13
N LYS A 40 21.16 66.57 33.42
CA LYS A 40 19.91 66.65 32.65
C LYS A 40 20.18 66.85 31.15
N ARG A 41 21.05 67.81 30.81
CA ARG A 41 21.42 68.10 29.41
C ARG A 41 22.24 66.99 28.78
N ARG A 42 23.26 66.49 29.49
CA ARG A 42 24.18 65.47 28.97
C ARG A 42 23.48 64.15 28.66
N ASP A 43 22.54 63.76 29.52
CA ASP A 43 21.80 62.49 29.41
C ASP A 43 20.43 62.66 28.76
N LYS A 44 20.10 63.88 28.30
CA LYS A 44 18.85 64.19 27.58
C LYS A 44 17.60 63.68 28.29
N TRP A 45 17.45 64.01 29.58
CA TRP A 45 16.32 63.51 30.37
C TRP A 45 14.95 63.94 29.79
N ASP A 46 14.90 65.07 29.09
CA ASP A 46 13.69 65.55 28.40
C ASP A 46 13.26 64.63 27.25
N ASP A 47 14.23 64.03 26.53
CA ASP A 47 13.99 63.17 25.36
C ASP A 47 13.70 61.71 25.73
N THR A 48 13.67 61.38 27.03
CA THR A 48 13.47 59.98 27.46
C THR A 48 12.04 59.53 27.16
N PRO A 49 11.84 58.44 26.37
CA PRO A 49 10.52 57.94 26.02
C PRO A 49 9.69 57.57 27.26
N LEU A 50 8.37 57.79 27.20
CA LEU A 50 7.46 57.52 28.32
C LEU A 50 7.53 56.05 28.78
N VAL A 51 7.64 55.11 27.83
CA VAL A 51 7.76 53.68 28.13
C VAL A 51 9.00 53.38 28.98
N VAL A 52 10.15 54.00 28.67
CA VAL A 52 11.41 53.83 29.42
C VAL A 52 11.31 54.43 30.83
N LYS A 53 10.58 55.55 30.98
CA LYS A 53 10.29 56.16 32.29
C LYS A 53 9.42 55.23 33.15
N MET A 54 8.39 54.62 32.56
CA MET A 54 7.49 53.70 33.25
C MET A 54 8.18 52.38 33.61
N GLU A 55 8.95 51.78 32.70
CA GLU A 55 9.74 50.56 32.98
C GLU A 55 10.70 50.77 34.14
N SER A 56 11.47 51.86 34.13
CA SER A 56 12.42 52.15 35.21
C SER A 56 11.73 52.27 36.59
N ALA A 57 10.50 52.79 36.64
CA ALA A 57 9.73 52.91 37.89
C ALA A 57 9.14 51.56 38.34
N VAL A 58 8.61 50.79 37.38
CA VAL A 58 8.07 49.44 37.60
C VAL A 58 9.16 48.50 38.09
N ASP A 59 10.32 48.48 37.43
CA ASP A 59 11.48 47.64 37.79
C ASP A 59 11.94 47.90 39.23
N VAL A 60 12.11 49.18 39.60
CA VAL A 60 12.55 49.56 40.95
C VAL A 60 11.52 49.15 42.00
N ARG A 61 10.22 49.30 41.72
CA ARG A 61 9.16 48.90 42.65
C ARG A 61 9.07 47.39 42.78
N LEU A 62 9.15 46.66 41.66
CA LEU A 62 9.11 45.21 41.60
C LEU A 62 10.28 44.59 42.35
N LEU A 63 11.51 45.08 42.13
CA LEU A 63 12.71 44.63 42.87
C LEU A 63 12.58 44.83 44.38
N ARG A 64 11.99 45.96 44.81
CA ARG A 64 11.73 46.23 46.24
C ARG A 64 10.70 45.28 46.84
N LEU A 65 9.64 44.96 46.10
CA LEU A 65 8.62 44.01 46.55
C LEU A 65 9.16 42.58 46.59
N ILE A 66 9.99 42.19 45.62
CA ILE A 66 10.67 40.88 45.59
C ILE A 66 11.60 40.72 46.80
N ALA A 67 12.38 41.76 47.13
CA ALA A 67 13.34 41.74 48.23
C ALA A 67 12.72 41.77 49.64
N LYS A 68 11.40 42.00 49.76
CA LYS A 68 10.68 41.99 51.04
C LYS A 68 10.59 40.56 51.59
N GLU A 69 11.05 40.30 52.81
CA GLU A 69 11.05 38.96 53.41
C GLU A 69 9.62 38.47 53.74
N ASP A 70 8.83 39.28 54.45
CA ASP A 70 7.43 38.98 54.78
C ASP A 70 6.46 39.61 53.76
N LYS A 71 6.04 38.83 52.76
CA LYS A 71 5.09 39.29 51.72
C LYS A 71 3.65 39.05 52.16
N THR A 72 2.80 40.06 51.96
CA THR A 72 1.34 39.98 52.15
C THR A 72 0.63 39.67 50.83
N ASP A 73 -0.62 39.24 50.88
CA ASP A 73 -1.46 39.03 49.69
C ASP A 73 -1.58 40.29 48.81
N THR A 74 -1.53 41.47 49.42
CA THR A 74 -1.52 42.75 48.70
C THR A 74 -0.21 42.95 47.94
N ASP A 75 0.93 42.58 48.54
CA ASP A 75 2.24 42.67 47.87
C ASP A 75 2.31 41.70 46.68
N LEU A 76 1.77 40.48 46.83
CA LEU A 76 1.72 39.49 45.74
C LEU A 76 0.86 39.97 44.57
N LYS A 77 -0.32 40.56 44.85
CA LYS A 77 -1.16 41.17 43.82
C LYS A 77 -0.48 42.34 43.12
N GLU A 78 0.26 43.16 43.85
CA GLU A 78 1.03 44.27 43.27
C GLU A 78 2.16 43.75 42.37
N ILE A 79 2.87 42.70 42.79
CA ILE A 79 3.89 42.01 41.96
C ILE A 79 3.28 41.51 40.65
N ASP A 80 2.13 40.84 40.69
CA ASP A 80 1.45 40.35 39.47
C ASP A 80 1.06 41.51 38.54
N GLN A 81 0.49 42.58 39.09
CA GLN A 81 0.09 43.75 38.31
C GLN A 81 1.29 44.47 37.67
N LEU A 82 2.39 44.61 38.41
CA LEU A 82 3.64 45.18 37.90
C LEU A 82 4.28 44.28 36.83
N GLY A 83 4.22 42.96 36.99
CA GLY A 83 4.66 42.00 35.98
C GLY A 83 3.89 42.10 34.67
N ILE A 84 2.56 42.26 34.74
CA ILE A 84 1.71 42.49 33.56
C ILE A 84 2.05 43.82 32.87
N LEU A 85 2.35 44.88 33.64
CA LEU A 85 2.76 46.16 33.07
C LEU A 85 4.09 46.06 32.33
N LEU A 86 5.07 45.34 32.90
CA LEU A 86 6.37 45.11 32.27
C LEU A 86 6.27 44.30 30.97
N GLU A 87 5.39 43.29 30.95
CA GLU A 87 5.09 42.55 29.73
C GLU A 87 4.47 43.46 28.66
N ARG A 88 3.53 44.33 29.04
CA ARG A 88 2.87 45.27 28.12
C ARG A 88 3.83 46.30 27.57
N THR A 89 4.74 46.86 28.37
CA THR A 89 5.76 47.80 27.86
C THR A 89 6.71 47.11 26.89
N SER A 90 7.12 45.88 27.19
CA SER A 90 7.93 45.05 26.28
C SER A 90 7.23 44.80 24.93
N ARG A 91 5.92 44.53 24.96
CA ARG A 91 5.09 44.36 23.75
C ARG A 91 5.00 45.66 22.92
N ILE A 92 4.83 46.81 23.58
CA ILE A 92 4.81 48.13 22.92
C ILE A 92 6.17 48.40 22.26
N GLN A 93 7.28 48.15 22.95
CA GLN A 93 8.62 48.32 22.38
C GLN A 93 8.88 47.39 21.19
N LYS A 94 8.37 46.15 21.25
CA LYS A 94 8.45 45.20 20.13
C LYS A 94 7.66 45.72 18.93
N TYR A 95 6.44 46.19 19.15
CA TYR A 95 5.61 46.82 18.12
C TYR A 95 6.26 48.06 17.50
N ASP A 96 6.84 48.96 18.30
CA ASP A 96 7.53 50.16 17.79
C ASP A 96 8.72 49.81 16.88
N ARG A 97 9.30 48.62 17.05
CA ARG A 97 10.39 48.10 16.19
C ARG A 97 9.88 47.36 14.95
N THR A 98 8.81 46.59 15.06
CA THR A 98 8.35 45.68 14.01
C THR A 98 7.19 46.23 13.16
N GLY A 99 6.43 47.17 13.71
CA GLY A 99 5.17 47.69 13.15
C GLY A 99 4.03 46.67 13.07
N LYS A 100 4.16 45.49 13.69
CA LYS A 100 3.18 44.39 13.55
C LYS A 100 2.14 44.44 14.68
N GLU A 101 0.89 44.71 14.34
CA GLU A 101 -0.23 44.79 15.30
C GLU A 101 -0.42 43.53 16.15
N ALA A 102 0.02 42.37 15.65
CA ALA A 102 0.04 41.09 16.38
C ALA A 102 0.96 41.11 17.62
N ASP A 103 2.00 41.95 17.65
CA ASP A 103 2.90 42.08 18.81
C ASP A 103 2.21 42.77 20.01
N LEU A 104 1.12 43.50 19.78
CA LEU A 104 0.31 44.16 20.83
C LEU A 104 -0.80 43.25 21.39
N ASN A 105 -1.34 42.35 20.56
CA ASN A 105 -2.46 41.49 20.93
C ASN A 105 -2.28 40.03 20.46
N PRO A 106 -1.90 39.12 21.36
CA PRO A 106 -1.73 37.69 21.06
C PRO A 106 -2.98 37.01 20.50
N ASN A 107 -4.18 37.55 20.79
CA ASN A 107 -5.43 37.00 20.25
C ASN A 107 -5.54 37.15 18.73
N ILE A 108 -4.78 38.06 18.11
CA ILE A 108 -4.73 38.20 16.65
C ILE A 108 -3.98 37.01 16.03
N GLU A 109 -2.86 36.57 16.63
CA GLU A 109 -2.16 35.35 16.19
C GLU A 109 -3.05 34.12 16.37
N ASN A 110 -3.64 33.95 17.55
CA ASN A 110 -4.57 32.83 17.82
C ASN A 110 -5.76 32.81 16.85
N ARG A 111 -6.32 33.98 16.51
CA ARG A 111 -7.42 34.10 15.55
C ARG A 111 -6.98 33.81 14.11
N ASN A 112 -5.77 34.19 13.74
CA ASN A 112 -5.20 33.93 12.43
C ASN A 112 -4.83 32.44 12.27
N GLU A 113 -4.31 31.80 13.32
CA GLU A 113 -4.10 30.35 13.37
C GLU A 113 -5.42 29.59 13.29
N ALA A 114 -6.43 30.00 14.07
CA ALA A 114 -7.76 29.40 14.00
C ALA A 114 -8.40 29.57 12.60
N LYS A 115 -8.23 30.73 11.95
CA LYS A 115 -8.65 30.93 10.54
C LYS A 115 -7.88 30.03 9.57
N LYS A 116 -6.57 29.86 9.77
CA LYS A 116 -5.71 29.00 8.93
C LYS A 116 -6.06 27.52 9.08
N GLN A 117 -6.34 27.06 10.29
CA GLN A 117 -6.85 25.70 10.56
C GLN A 117 -8.24 25.49 9.95
N LYS A 118 -9.14 26.46 10.08
CA LYS A 118 -10.50 26.41 9.49
C LYS A 118 -10.49 26.48 7.97
N ALA A 119 -9.48 27.11 7.37
CA ALA A 119 -9.25 27.13 5.92
C ALA A 119 -8.63 25.81 5.42
N LYS A 120 -7.68 25.21 6.16
CA LYS A 120 -7.15 23.86 5.89
C LYS A 120 -8.29 22.83 5.87
N ALA A 121 -9.19 22.88 6.86
CA ALA A 121 -10.33 21.96 6.99
C ALA A 121 -11.40 22.06 5.89
N LYS A 122 -11.34 23.08 5.01
CA LYS A 122 -12.27 23.24 3.87
C LYS A 122 -11.72 22.76 2.52
N GLY A 123 -10.46 22.31 2.46
CA GLY A 123 -9.87 21.74 1.25
C GLY A 123 -10.41 20.35 0.94
N LYS A 124 -10.44 19.95 -0.34
CA LYS A 124 -10.71 18.55 -0.72
C LYS A 124 -9.68 17.64 -0.02
N ASN A 125 -10.15 16.50 0.50
CA ASN A 125 -9.32 15.51 1.18
C ASN A 125 -8.51 16.06 2.36
N ALA A 126 -8.99 17.10 3.06
CA ALA A 126 -8.23 17.74 4.13
C ALA A 126 -8.25 16.97 5.45
N LEU A 127 -7.08 16.86 6.09
CA LEU A 127 -6.93 16.41 7.47
C LEU A 127 -6.36 17.55 8.32
N THR A 128 -6.89 17.68 9.53
CA THR A 128 -6.39 18.63 10.54
C THR A 128 -5.10 18.10 11.15
N ASP A 129 -4.37 18.96 11.88
CA ASP A 129 -3.14 18.52 12.55
C ASP A 129 -3.45 17.46 13.64
N GLU A 130 -4.65 17.52 14.25
CA GLU A 130 -5.17 16.49 15.17
C GLU A 130 -5.41 15.15 14.44
N HIS A 131 -6.06 15.16 13.27
CA HIS A 131 -6.24 13.94 12.47
C HIS A 131 -4.89 13.30 12.10
N VAL A 132 -3.88 14.11 11.74
CA VAL A 132 -2.54 13.60 11.43
C VAL A 132 -1.93 12.90 12.65
N GLN A 133 -2.01 13.51 13.84
CA GLN A 133 -1.51 12.89 15.08
C GLN A 133 -2.24 11.58 15.42
N MET A 134 -3.57 11.55 15.25
CA MET A 134 -4.37 10.34 15.45
C MET A 134 -3.94 9.22 14.50
N LEU A 135 -3.71 9.52 13.22
CA LEU A 135 -3.28 8.55 12.22
C LEU A 135 -1.87 8.02 12.50
N VAL A 136 -0.92 8.89 12.87
CA VAL A 136 0.44 8.47 13.24
C VAL A 136 0.39 7.52 14.42
N LYS A 137 -0.30 7.90 15.50
CA LYS A 137 -0.43 7.08 16.69
C LYS A 137 -1.11 5.74 16.39
N ALA A 138 -2.24 5.76 15.67
CA ALA A 138 -2.97 4.54 15.32
C ALA A 138 -2.16 3.59 14.42
N PHE A 139 -1.23 4.14 13.61
CA PHE A 139 -0.31 3.33 12.82
C PHE A 139 0.75 2.68 13.71
N GLU A 140 1.38 3.44 14.60
CA GLU A 140 2.46 2.97 15.48
C GLU A 140 1.98 1.96 16.53
N ASP A 141 0.79 2.16 17.10
CA ASP A 141 0.22 1.28 18.15
C ASP A 141 -0.14 -0.13 17.62
N GLY A 142 -0.25 -0.31 16.31
CA GLY A 142 -0.74 -1.55 15.67
C GLY A 142 0.31 -2.39 14.95
N LEU A 143 1.61 -2.12 15.15
CA LEU A 143 2.68 -2.80 14.41
C LEU A 143 3.22 -4.04 15.13
N TYR A 144 3.47 -5.10 14.36
CA TYR A 144 4.30 -6.23 14.78
C TYR A 144 5.80 -5.90 14.62
N ASP A 145 6.67 -6.65 15.30
CA ASP A 145 8.11 -6.31 15.37
C ASP A 145 8.77 -6.27 13.97
N TYR A 146 8.44 -7.20 13.09
CA TYR A 146 8.96 -7.20 11.71
C TYR A 146 8.50 -5.99 10.88
N GLN A 147 7.34 -5.40 11.21
CA GLN A 147 6.84 -4.18 10.57
C GLN A 147 7.56 -2.94 11.10
N ILE A 148 7.92 -2.93 12.39
CA ILE A 148 8.78 -1.90 12.98
C ILE A 148 10.15 -1.91 12.29
N ASP A 149 10.71 -3.09 12.05
CA ASP A 149 11.97 -3.25 11.31
C ASP A 149 11.90 -2.65 9.90
N TRP A 150 10.77 -2.83 9.20
CA TRP A 150 10.54 -2.18 7.90
C TRP A 150 10.59 -0.65 8.03
N GLY A 151 9.98 -0.10 9.08
CA GLY A 151 10.01 1.33 9.39
C GLY A 151 11.42 1.85 9.64
N VAL A 152 12.22 1.13 10.42
CA VAL A 152 13.64 1.44 10.67
C VAL A 152 14.45 1.40 9.38
N ALA A 153 14.16 0.44 8.50
CA ALA A 153 14.82 0.30 7.21
C ALA A 153 14.50 1.44 6.23
N LYS A 154 13.51 2.30 6.50
CA LYS A 154 13.14 3.44 5.63
C LYS A 154 14.30 4.42 5.37
N LYS A 155 15.36 4.38 6.20
CA LYS A 155 16.63 5.10 5.98
C LYS A 155 17.35 4.69 4.68
N TYR A 156 17.12 3.49 4.17
CA TYR A 156 17.72 3.01 2.94
C TYR A 156 16.96 3.53 1.72
N ARG A 157 17.71 3.88 0.67
CA ARG A 157 17.13 4.37 -0.58
C ARG A 157 16.32 3.28 -1.31
N GLU A 158 16.82 2.05 -1.28
CA GLU A 158 16.18 0.88 -1.87
C GLU A 158 16.02 -0.20 -0.80
N ARG A 159 14.78 -0.60 -0.55
CA ARG A 159 14.42 -1.77 0.26
C ARG A 159 13.81 -2.83 -0.64
N ASN A 160 14.22 -4.07 -0.49
CA ASN A 160 13.69 -5.20 -1.25
C ASN A 160 13.35 -6.34 -0.29
N ILE A 161 12.08 -6.71 -0.19
CA ILE A 161 11.57 -7.56 0.88
C ILE A 161 10.86 -8.75 0.24
N LEU A 162 11.37 -9.96 0.45
CA LEU A 162 10.56 -11.16 0.23
C LEU A 162 9.72 -11.41 1.47
N LYS A 163 8.42 -11.62 1.26
CA LYS A 163 7.46 -11.76 2.34
C LYS A 163 6.53 -12.95 2.13
N SER A 164 6.11 -13.55 3.22
CA SER A 164 5.04 -14.54 3.26
C SER A 164 3.70 -13.92 2.83
N ARG A 165 2.78 -14.74 2.31
CA ARG A 165 1.39 -14.31 2.14
C ARG A 165 0.75 -13.98 3.50
N GLN A 166 -0.21 -13.07 3.45
CA GLN A 166 -1.07 -12.66 4.57
C GLN A 166 -0.38 -12.05 5.81
N ILE A 167 0.92 -11.69 5.76
CA ILE A 167 1.60 -11.03 6.89
C ILE A 167 1.41 -9.49 6.96
N GLY A 168 0.39 -8.95 6.30
CA GLY A 168 0.07 -7.52 6.39
C GLY A 168 1.02 -6.56 5.67
N ALA A 169 1.83 -7.01 4.70
CA ALA A 169 2.76 -6.14 3.97
C ALA A 169 2.06 -4.97 3.23
N THR A 170 1.03 -5.25 2.44
CA THR A 170 0.24 -4.22 1.72
C THR A 170 -0.45 -3.27 2.70
N TRP A 171 -0.99 -3.79 3.81
CA TRP A 171 -1.61 -3.02 4.90
C TRP A 171 -0.61 -2.04 5.53
N TYR A 172 0.63 -2.49 5.77
CA TYR A 172 1.71 -1.69 6.34
C TYR A 172 2.19 -0.62 5.37
N PHE A 173 2.57 -0.99 4.14
CA PHE A 173 3.14 -0.03 3.19
C PHE A 173 2.11 0.99 2.69
N ALA A 174 0.82 0.65 2.65
CA ALA A 174 -0.26 1.60 2.40
C ALA A 174 -0.28 2.72 3.48
N ARG A 175 -0.16 2.34 4.75
CA ARG A 175 -0.14 3.27 5.88
C ARG A 175 1.17 4.04 5.99
N GLU A 176 2.32 3.38 5.85
CA GLU A 176 3.63 4.04 5.81
C GLU A 176 3.65 5.16 4.76
N ALA A 177 3.18 4.86 3.54
CA ALA A 177 3.07 5.83 2.46
C ALA A 177 2.10 6.96 2.77
N LEU A 178 0.93 6.68 3.36
CA LEU A 178 -0.01 7.71 3.78
C LEU A 178 0.62 8.63 4.84
N ILE A 179 1.26 8.07 5.87
CA ILE A 179 1.92 8.82 6.94
C ILE A 179 3.02 9.71 6.35
N ASP A 180 3.85 9.19 5.45
CA ASP A 180 4.83 9.99 4.73
C ASP A 180 4.15 11.13 3.93
N ALA A 181 3.09 10.83 3.18
CA ALA A 181 2.39 11.82 2.37
C ALA A 181 1.78 12.96 3.21
N ILE A 182 1.11 12.65 4.32
CA ILE A 182 0.44 13.66 5.16
C ILE A 182 1.42 14.49 5.97
N THR A 183 2.59 13.94 6.31
CA THR A 183 3.60 14.63 7.13
C THR A 183 4.60 15.43 6.30
N THR A 184 5.00 14.95 5.12
CA THR A 184 6.04 15.61 4.30
C THR A 184 5.51 16.36 3.09
N GLY A 185 4.28 16.06 2.63
CA GLY A 185 3.76 16.57 1.36
C GLY A 185 4.33 15.87 0.13
N ASP A 186 5.03 14.75 0.31
CA ASP A 186 5.63 13.99 -0.78
C ASP A 186 4.62 13.06 -1.46
N ASN A 187 4.74 12.95 -2.78
CA ASN A 187 3.95 12.04 -3.59
C ASN A 187 4.32 10.58 -3.33
N GLN A 188 3.31 9.71 -3.40
CA GLN A 188 3.45 8.26 -3.24
C GLN A 188 2.92 7.56 -4.48
N ILE A 189 3.67 6.59 -4.98
CA ILE A 189 3.36 5.87 -6.22
C ILE A 189 3.31 4.38 -5.90
N PHE A 190 2.12 3.82 -5.99
CA PHE A 190 1.86 2.39 -5.81
C PHE A 190 1.78 1.73 -7.17
N LEU A 191 2.66 0.74 -7.37
CA LEU A 191 2.72 -0.11 -8.53
C LEU A 191 2.50 -1.55 -8.07
N SER A 192 1.67 -2.29 -8.77
CA SER A 192 1.45 -3.72 -8.51
C SER A 192 1.38 -4.49 -9.82
N ALA A 193 1.25 -5.83 -9.76
CA ALA A 193 1.09 -6.64 -10.95
C ALA A 193 -0.15 -6.26 -11.75
N SER A 194 -1.27 -5.88 -11.11
CA SER A 194 -2.45 -5.31 -11.78
C SER A 194 -2.97 -4.03 -11.12
N LYS A 195 -3.74 -3.23 -11.85
CA LYS A 195 -4.46 -2.06 -11.33
C LYS A 195 -5.44 -2.44 -10.22
N ALA A 196 -6.07 -3.61 -10.33
CA ALA A 196 -6.94 -4.16 -9.29
C ALA A 196 -6.18 -4.32 -7.96
N GLN A 197 -4.96 -4.88 -7.99
CA GLN A 197 -4.11 -4.99 -6.82
C GLN A 197 -3.61 -3.62 -6.32
N ALA A 198 -3.25 -2.70 -7.21
CA ALA A 198 -2.86 -1.35 -6.81
C ALA A 198 -4.00 -0.64 -6.05
N HIS A 199 -5.26 -0.90 -6.41
CA HIS A 199 -6.43 -0.38 -5.69
C HIS A 199 -6.63 -1.00 -4.30
N VAL A 200 -5.98 -2.11 -3.96
CA VAL A 200 -5.96 -2.63 -2.59
C VAL A 200 -5.24 -1.66 -1.65
N PHE A 201 -4.14 -1.03 -2.09
CA PHE A 201 -3.51 0.06 -1.33
C PHE A 201 -4.47 1.22 -1.11
N LYS A 202 -5.17 1.62 -2.18
CA LYS A 202 -6.16 2.69 -2.12
C LYS A 202 -7.21 2.38 -1.07
N GLN A 203 -7.77 1.16 -1.09
CA GLN A 203 -8.80 0.76 -0.14
C GLN A 203 -8.29 0.78 1.30
N TYR A 204 -7.09 0.23 1.57
CA TYR A 204 -6.49 0.31 2.91
C TYR A 204 -6.30 1.75 3.40
N ILE A 205 -5.93 2.67 2.51
CA ILE A 205 -5.78 4.10 2.84
C ILE A 205 -7.14 4.74 3.13
N LEU A 206 -8.14 4.49 2.28
CA LEU A 206 -9.50 5.01 2.47
C LEU A 206 -10.11 4.53 3.79
N ASP A 207 -10.04 3.23 4.06
CA ASP A 207 -10.57 2.63 5.28
C ASP A 207 -9.83 3.15 6.51
N PHE A 208 -8.50 3.20 6.49
CA PHE A 208 -7.73 3.69 7.64
C PHE A 208 -8.05 5.14 7.99
N VAL A 209 -8.15 6.03 6.99
CA VAL A 209 -8.49 7.44 7.24
C VAL A 209 -9.92 7.59 7.73
N ARG A 210 -10.88 6.89 7.11
CA ARG A 210 -12.28 6.90 7.55
C ARG A 210 -12.42 6.39 8.97
N ASP A 211 -11.83 5.26 9.29
CA ASP A 211 -12.03 4.57 10.57
C ASP A 211 -11.38 5.32 11.73
N VAL A 212 -10.23 5.97 11.52
CA VAL A 212 -9.53 6.74 12.56
C VAL A 212 -10.07 8.17 12.71
N THR A 213 -10.45 8.83 11.61
CA THR A 213 -10.74 10.29 11.61
C THR A 213 -12.17 10.64 11.21
N GLY A 214 -12.94 9.70 10.67
CA GLY A 214 -14.25 9.94 10.06
C GLY A 214 -14.21 10.64 8.70
N VAL A 215 -13.02 10.95 8.16
CA VAL A 215 -12.87 11.63 6.87
C VAL A 215 -12.84 10.64 5.71
N GLU A 216 -13.66 10.89 4.69
CA GLU A 216 -13.63 10.14 3.44
C GLU A 216 -12.74 10.84 2.40
N LEU A 217 -11.61 10.22 2.05
CA LEU A 217 -10.81 10.68 0.92
C LEU A 217 -11.47 10.29 -0.41
N LYS A 218 -11.33 11.14 -1.43
CA LYS A 218 -11.93 10.96 -2.76
C LYS A 218 -10.90 11.22 -3.86
N GLY A 219 -11.09 10.55 -5.00
CA GLY A 219 -10.29 10.75 -6.21
C GLY A 219 -9.55 9.51 -6.68
N ASP A 220 -9.04 9.58 -7.90
CA ASP A 220 -8.13 8.62 -8.50
C ASP A 220 -7.31 9.32 -9.61
N PRO A 221 -6.10 9.83 -9.33
CA PRO A 221 -5.35 9.74 -8.07
C PRO A 221 -5.98 10.54 -6.91
N ILE A 222 -5.52 10.29 -5.68
CA ILE A 222 -5.96 11.03 -4.49
C ILE A 222 -4.97 12.18 -4.23
N THR A 223 -5.42 13.42 -4.37
CA THR A 223 -4.64 14.62 -3.99
C THR A 223 -5.04 15.10 -2.61
N LEU A 224 -4.07 15.26 -1.72
CA LEU A 224 -4.23 15.70 -0.34
C LEU A 224 -4.12 17.23 -0.22
N TRP A 225 -4.63 17.79 0.88
CA TRP A 225 -4.63 19.24 1.16
C TRP A 225 -3.24 19.88 1.23
N ASN A 226 -2.19 19.09 1.49
CA ASN A 226 -0.81 19.54 1.57
C ASN A 226 -0.06 19.45 0.22
N GLY A 227 -0.76 19.06 -0.86
CA GLY A 227 -0.20 18.93 -2.21
C GLY A 227 0.33 17.55 -2.57
N ALA A 228 0.49 16.64 -1.60
CA ALA A 228 0.86 15.25 -1.88
C ALA A 228 -0.21 14.56 -2.75
N THR A 229 0.24 13.77 -3.71
CA THR A 229 -0.65 12.94 -4.54
C THR A 229 -0.29 11.46 -4.41
N LEU A 230 -1.32 10.64 -4.22
CA LEU A 230 -1.25 9.18 -4.15
C LEU A 230 -1.69 8.60 -5.50
N TYR A 231 -0.76 7.94 -6.20
CA TYR A 231 -0.99 7.34 -7.52
C TYR A 231 -1.09 5.81 -7.40
N PHE A 232 -2.09 5.20 -8.03
CA PHE A 232 -2.31 3.75 -8.03
C PHE A 232 -2.28 3.25 -9.48
N LEU A 233 -1.20 2.60 -9.89
CA LEU A 233 -0.96 2.24 -11.29
C LEU A 233 -0.71 0.72 -11.45
N GLY A 234 -1.16 0.17 -12.58
CA GLY A 234 -0.82 -1.19 -12.99
C GLY A 234 0.52 -1.27 -13.74
N THR A 235 0.74 -2.38 -14.46
CA THR A 235 2.01 -2.66 -15.16
C THR A 235 2.19 -1.93 -16.50
N ASN A 236 1.27 -1.04 -16.87
CA ASN A 236 1.34 -0.34 -18.16
C ASN A 236 2.40 0.76 -18.13
N SER A 237 3.55 0.48 -18.71
CA SER A 237 4.72 1.36 -18.73
C SER A 237 4.48 2.70 -19.43
N LYS A 238 3.41 2.85 -20.23
CA LYS A 238 3.08 4.12 -20.91
C LYS A 238 2.49 5.16 -19.96
N THR A 239 1.79 4.73 -18.91
CA THR A 239 1.19 5.64 -17.92
C THR A 239 2.17 6.00 -16.80
N ALA A 240 3.20 5.19 -16.57
CA ALA A 240 4.12 5.31 -15.44
C ALA A 240 5.37 6.21 -15.65
N GLN A 241 5.51 6.95 -16.76
CA GLN A 241 6.76 7.67 -17.05
C GLN A 241 6.89 9.09 -16.50
N SER A 242 5.77 9.78 -16.22
CA SER A 242 5.78 11.22 -15.92
C SER A 242 5.70 11.57 -14.44
N TYR A 243 5.39 10.61 -13.57
CA TYR A 243 5.20 10.87 -12.15
C TYR A 243 6.52 10.89 -11.37
N HIS A 244 6.50 11.54 -10.21
CA HIS A 244 7.63 11.55 -9.27
C HIS A 244 7.14 11.34 -7.85
N GLY A 245 7.86 10.57 -7.04
CA GLY A 245 7.48 10.26 -5.65
C GLY A 245 8.22 9.06 -5.08
N HIS A 246 7.86 8.67 -3.85
CA HIS A 246 8.28 7.40 -3.28
C HIS A 246 7.55 6.26 -3.99
N VAL A 247 8.31 5.27 -4.47
CA VAL A 247 7.76 4.15 -5.25
C VAL A 247 7.65 2.92 -4.37
N TYR A 248 6.46 2.34 -4.33
CA TYR A 248 6.15 1.05 -3.74
C TYR A 248 5.79 0.10 -4.87
N LEU A 249 6.52 -1.00 -4.99
CA LEU A 249 6.30 -2.00 -6.02
C LEU A 249 5.97 -3.35 -5.36
N ASP A 250 4.68 -3.66 -5.32
CA ASP A 250 4.09 -4.88 -4.77
C ASP A 250 4.09 -6.02 -5.79
N GLU A 251 4.13 -7.25 -5.29
CA GLU A 251 4.15 -8.52 -6.02
C GLU A 251 5.05 -8.49 -7.27
N TYR A 252 6.21 -7.84 -7.16
CA TYR A 252 7.09 -7.60 -8.30
C TYR A 252 7.61 -8.89 -8.95
N ALA A 253 7.67 -9.98 -8.20
CA ALA A 253 8.11 -11.27 -8.72
C ALA A 253 7.11 -11.88 -9.71
N TRP A 254 5.87 -11.38 -9.74
CA TRP A 254 4.79 -11.86 -10.61
C TRP A 254 4.54 -10.95 -11.82
N ILE A 255 5.28 -9.83 -11.93
CA ILE A 255 5.16 -8.89 -13.04
C ILE A 255 5.80 -9.48 -14.30
N SER A 256 5.04 -9.58 -15.38
CA SER A 256 5.57 -9.95 -16.68
C SER A 256 6.61 -8.93 -17.17
N LYS A 257 7.79 -9.40 -17.59
CA LYS A 257 8.93 -8.58 -18.01
C LYS A 257 9.35 -7.57 -16.93
N PHE A 258 9.48 -8.04 -15.69
CA PHE A 258 9.76 -7.19 -14.54
C PHE A 258 10.97 -6.27 -14.72
N LEU A 259 12.09 -6.72 -15.31
CA LEU A 259 13.27 -5.86 -15.47
C LEU A 259 13.01 -4.67 -16.39
N GLU A 260 12.22 -4.86 -17.46
CA GLU A 260 11.80 -3.77 -18.35
C GLU A 260 10.89 -2.78 -17.60
N PHE A 261 9.92 -3.30 -16.85
CA PHE A 261 8.99 -2.49 -16.06
C PHE A 261 9.71 -1.72 -14.95
N ARG A 262 10.61 -2.38 -14.21
CA ARG A 262 11.44 -1.79 -13.16
C ARG A 262 12.25 -0.61 -13.68
N LYS A 263 12.78 -0.70 -14.91
CA LYS A 263 13.56 0.40 -15.51
C LYS A 263 12.73 1.68 -15.59
N VAL A 264 11.47 1.57 -16.01
CA VAL A 264 10.53 2.69 -16.07
C VAL A 264 10.09 3.12 -14.67
N ALA A 265 9.65 2.18 -13.84
CA ALA A 265 9.18 2.43 -12.49
C ALA A 265 10.22 3.16 -11.62
N SER A 266 11.48 2.74 -11.70
CA SER A 266 12.55 3.32 -10.90
C SER A 266 12.94 4.74 -11.33
N ALA A 267 12.64 5.13 -12.58
CA ALA A 267 12.91 6.47 -13.08
C ALA A 267 12.04 7.54 -12.39
N MET A 268 10.84 7.18 -11.92
CA MET A 268 9.97 8.07 -11.12
C MET A 268 10.61 8.49 -9.78
N ALA A 269 11.54 7.67 -9.25
CA ALA A 269 12.24 7.90 -7.99
C ALA A 269 13.73 8.26 -8.20
N THR A 270 14.05 8.99 -9.28
CA THR A 270 15.45 9.34 -9.61
C THR A 270 16.05 10.37 -8.65
N HIS A 271 15.27 11.32 -8.12
CA HIS A 271 15.79 12.31 -7.18
C HIS A 271 16.26 11.67 -5.87
N LYS A 272 17.32 12.23 -5.26
CA LYS A 272 17.95 11.70 -4.03
C LYS A 272 16.98 11.49 -2.87
N LYS A 273 15.94 12.32 -2.76
CA LYS A 273 14.93 12.22 -1.69
C LYS A 273 13.97 11.05 -1.86
N TRP A 274 13.79 10.54 -3.07
CA TRP A 274 12.83 9.47 -3.36
C TRP A 274 13.39 8.10 -3.00
N ARG A 275 12.51 7.28 -2.41
CA ARG A 275 12.79 5.90 -1.99
C ARG A 275 12.09 4.92 -2.92
N LYS A 276 12.61 3.70 -2.98
CA LYS A 276 12.02 2.58 -3.72
C LYS A 276 11.88 1.40 -2.76
N THR A 277 10.66 0.89 -2.62
CA THR A 277 10.33 -0.24 -1.77
C THR A 277 9.77 -1.35 -2.65
N TYR A 278 10.52 -2.43 -2.80
CA TYR A 278 10.11 -3.65 -3.49
C TYR A 278 9.65 -4.65 -2.44
N PHE A 279 8.50 -5.27 -2.64
CA PHE A 279 8.09 -6.39 -1.82
C PHE A 279 7.26 -7.38 -2.60
N SER A 280 7.43 -8.67 -2.34
CA SER A 280 6.76 -9.71 -3.11
C SER A 280 6.77 -11.05 -2.38
N THR A 281 5.78 -11.88 -2.67
CA THR A 281 5.98 -13.33 -2.59
C THR A 281 6.84 -13.78 -3.78
N PRO A 282 7.80 -14.71 -3.62
CA PRO A 282 8.64 -15.14 -4.73
C PRO A 282 7.85 -15.96 -5.75
N SER A 283 8.26 -15.88 -7.02
CA SER A 283 7.70 -16.68 -8.12
C SER A 283 8.61 -17.85 -8.46
N THR A 284 9.32 -17.81 -9.60
CA THR A 284 10.21 -18.89 -10.05
C THR A 284 11.65 -18.44 -10.19
N ILE A 285 12.58 -19.39 -10.08
CA ILE A 285 14.01 -19.13 -10.28
C ILE A 285 14.33 -18.66 -11.71
N ASN A 286 13.52 -19.07 -12.69
CA ASN A 286 13.70 -18.71 -14.09
C ASN A 286 13.14 -17.32 -14.43
N HIS A 287 12.42 -16.69 -13.49
CA HIS A 287 11.87 -15.36 -13.69
C HIS A 287 12.96 -14.27 -13.55
N ASP A 288 12.86 -13.20 -14.35
CA ASP A 288 13.85 -12.12 -14.34
C ASP A 288 13.85 -11.33 -13.01
N ALA A 289 12.75 -11.39 -12.25
CA ALA A 289 12.70 -10.90 -10.86
C ALA A 289 13.62 -11.67 -9.89
N ASN A 290 13.84 -12.98 -10.10
CA ASN A 290 14.81 -13.73 -9.30
C ASN A 290 16.22 -13.20 -9.56
N SER A 291 16.58 -12.95 -10.82
CA SER A 291 17.90 -12.39 -11.16
C SER A 291 18.15 -11.01 -10.51
N PHE A 292 17.11 -10.22 -10.30
CA PHE A 292 17.19 -8.96 -9.55
C PHE A 292 17.38 -9.18 -8.05
N TRP A 293 16.64 -10.12 -7.48
CA TRP A 293 16.75 -10.51 -6.08
C TRP A 293 18.14 -11.06 -5.74
N SER A 294 18.61 -12.05 -6.51
CA SER A 294 19.86 -12.79 -6.33
C SER A 294 21.12 -12.00 -6.64
N GLY A 295 20.99 -10.80 -7.22
CA GLY A 295 22.13 -9.99 -7.66
C GLY A 295 22.73 -10.44 -9.00
N GLU A 296 22.19 -11.47 -9.66
CA GLU A 296 22.63 -11.87 -10.99
C GLU A 296 22.49 -10.73 -12.01
N ALA A 297 21.38 -9.98 -11.96
CA ALA A 297 21.17 -8.81 -12.80
C ALA A 297 22.21 -7.70 -12.56
N PHE A 298 22.71 -7.56 -11.33
CA PHE A 298 23.78 -6.63 -10.99
C PHE A 298 25.15 -7.08 -11.53
N ASN A 299 25.38 -8.40 -11.60
CA ASN A 299 26.60 -8.99 -12.15
C ASN A 299 26.58 -9.11 -13.67
N LYS A 300 25.41 -9.04 -14.30
CA LYS A 300 25.23 -9.14 -15.74
C LYS A 300 26.09 -8.10 -16.47
N GLY A 301 26.88 -8.58 -17.44
CA GLY A 301 27.79 -7.74 -18.23
C GLY A 301 29.10 -7.36 -17.54
N LYS A 302 29.31 -7.68 -16.25
CA LYS A 302 30.57 -7.44 -15.56
C LYS A 302 31.58 -8.56 -15.80
N ALA A 303 32.85 -8.17 -15.91
CA ALA A 303 33.98 -9.09 -15.90
C ALA A 303 33.97 -9.91 -14.59
N LYS A 304 34.44 -11.16 -14.62
CA LYS A 304 34.40 -12.09 -13.47
C LYS A 304 35.00 -11.49 -12.20
N ALA A 305 36.09 -10.72 -12.32
CA ALA A 305 36.77 -10.05 -11.21
C ALA A 305 35.97 -8.90 -10.57
N ASN A 306 34.98 -8.34 -11.27
CA ASN A 306 34.14 -7.23 -10.81
C ASN A 306 32.73 -7.69 -10.41
N ARG A 307 32.49 -9.01 -10.37
CA ARG A 307 31.23 -9.57 -9.87
C ARG A 307 31.27 -9.60 -8.35
N ALA A 308 30.13 -9.31 -7.74
CA ALA A 308 29.96 -9.44 -6.30
C ALA A 308 29.18 -10.72 -5.97
N GLU A 309 29.49 -11.32 -4.84
CA GLU A 309 28.74 -12.45 -4.29
C GLU A 309 27.60 -11.93 -3.42
N PHE A 310 26.44 -12.57 -3.52
CA PHE A 310 25.25 -12.21 -2.76
C PHE A 310 24.82 -13.41 -1.93
N ASP A 311 24.88 -13.28 -0.61
CA ASP A 311 24.22 -14.21 0.28
C ASP A 311 22.74 -13.83 0.38
N VAL A 312 21.90 -14.65 -0.22
CA VAL A 312 20.43 -14.48 -0.24
C VAL A 312 19.71 -15.57 0.56
N SER A 313 20.43 -16.23 1.48
CA SER A 313 19.85 -17.18 2.41
C SER A 313 18.92 -16.48 3.41
N HIS A 314 17.94 -17.23 3.93
CA HIS A 314 17.06 -16.75 4.99
C HIS A 314 17.85 -16.37 6.25
N GLU A 315 18.87 -17.15 6.62
CA GLU A 315 19.71 -16.88 7.79
C GLU A 315 20.40 -15.51 7.70
N ALA A 316 20.95 -15.16 6.55
CA ALA A 316 21.60 -13.87 6.33
C ALA A 316 20.61 -12.69 6.26
N LEU A 317 19.37 -12.94 5.85
CA LEU A 317 18.40 -11.88 5.49
C LEU A 317 17.19 -11.75 6.42
N LYS A 318 16.95 -12.63 7.39
CA LYS A 318 15.76 -12.56 8.27
C LYS A 318 15.66 -11.26 9.07
N HIS A 319 16.81 -10.71 9.49
CA HIS A 319 16.90 -9.40 10.17
C HIS A 319 17.27 -8.24 9.24
N GLY A 320 17.35 -8.52 7.95
CA GLY A 320 17.72 -7.56 6.92
C GLY A 320 19.22 -7.28 6.81
N ALA A 321 19.72 -7.16 5.57
CA ALA A 321 21.11 -6.83 5.29
C ALA A 321 21.25 -5.96 4.03
N VAL A 322 22.33 -5.18 3.96
CA VAL A 322 22.64 -4.38 2.76
C VAL A 322 23.53 -5.21 1.84
N GLY A 323 23.06 -5.48 0.63
CA GLY A 323 23.82 -6.21 -0.38
C GLY A 323 24.91 -5.35 -1.04
N PRO A 324 25.83 -5.98 -1.82
CA PRO A 324 26.88 -5.28 -2.56
C PRO A 324 26.40 -4.22 -3.56
N ASP A 325 25.14 -4.28 -3.97
CA ASP A 325 24.49 -3.30 -4.84
C ASP A 325 23.87 -2.12 -4.07
N GLY A 326 24.06 -2.07 -2.75
CA GLY A 326 23.56 -1.01 -1.88
C GLY A 326 22.07 -1.11 -1.53
N GLN A 327 21.39 -2.19 -1.92
CA GLN A 327 19.99 -2.42 -1.58
C GLN A 327 19.89 -3.13 -0.23
N PHE A 328 19.00 -2.65 0.64
CA PHE A 328 18.57 -3.40 1.82
C PHE A 328 17.67 -4.55 1.38
N ARG A 329 17.98 -5.78 1.81
CA ARG A 329 17.20 -6.98 1.55
C ARG A 329 16.74 -7.60 2.85
N GLN A 330 15.51 -8.10 2.89
CA GLN A 330 14.99 -8.88 4.02
C GLN A 330 14.10 -10.03 3.52
N ILE A 331 14.10 -11.16 4.22
CA ILE A 331 13.12 -12.24 4.05
C ILE A 331 12.29 -12.34 5.32
N VAL A 332 10.96 -12.29 5.20
CA VAL A 332 10.03 -12.48 6.33
C VAL A 332 9.08 -13.61 6.00
N THR A 333 9.35 -14.80 6.54
CA THR A 333 8.51 -15.98 6.44
C THR A 333 7.31 -15.90 7.40
N ILE A 334 6.36 -16.82 7.28
CA ILE A 334 5.26 -16.92 8.24
C ILE A 334 5.77 -17.22 9.65
N LEU A 335 6.84 -18.02 9.77
CA LEU A 335 7.43 -18.36 11.05
C LEU A 335 8.10 -17.14 11.68
N ASP A 336 8.82 -16.35 10.89
CA ASP A 336 9.40 -15.09 11.39
C ASP A 336 8.31 -14.12 11.85
N ALA A 337 7.18 -14.06 11.13
CA ALA A 337 6.06 -13.20 11.52
C ALA A 337 5.42 -13.64 12.84
N VAL A 338 5.24 -14.95 13.05
CA VAL A 338 4.76 -15.52 14.32
C VAL A 338 5.74 -15.25 15.45
N ASP A 339 7.04 -15.50 15.22
CA ASP A 339 8.10 -15.24 16.21
C ASP A 339 8.18 -13.75 16.59
N ALA A 340 7.82 -12.87 15.67
CA ALA A 340 7.72 -11.42 15.84
C ALA A 340 6.35 -10.93 16.37
N GLY A 341 5.52 -11.85 16.90
CA GLY A 341 4.29 -11.54 17.64
C GLY A 341 2.99 -11.51 16.82
N CYS A 342 3.01 -11.91 15.54
CA CYS A 342 1.80 -11.99 14.73
C CYS A 342 1.01 -13.27 15.03
N ASP A 343 -0.14 -13.12 15.68
CA ASP A 343 -0.99 -14.21 16.19
C ASP A 343 -2.20 -14.52 15.29
N LEU A 344 -2.22 -13.99 14.07
CA LEU A 344 -3.36 -14.10 13.14
C LEU A 344 -3.46 -15.46 12.42
N PHE A 345 -2.47 -16.35 12.56
CA PHE A 345 -2.34 -17.56 11.73
C PHE A 345 -2.30 -18.84 12.57
N ASP A 346 -3.00 -19.88 12.10
CA ASP A 346 -2.76 -21.26 12.53
C ASP A 346 -1.83 -21.94 11.52
N VAL A 347 -0.53 -21.95 11.83
CA VAL A 347 0.49 -22.51 10.93
C VAL A 347 0.31 -24.01 10.72
N GLU A 348 -0.16 -24.74 11.73
CA GLU A 348 -0.38 -26.18 11.63
C GLU A 348 -1.56 -26.50 10.73
N GLN A 349 -2.61 -25.70 10.78
CA GLN A 349 -3.71 -25.79 9.84
C GLN A 349 -3.26 -25.47 8.41
N LEU A 350 -2.45 -24.42 8.21
CA LEU A 350 -1.88 -24.11 6.88
C LEU A 350 -1.01 -25.25 6.34
N ARG A 351 -0.26 -25.96 7.19
CA ARG A 351 0.51 -27.15 6.76
C ARG A 351 -0.37 -28.32 6.32
N ARG A 352 -1.63 -28.38 6.78
CA ARG A 352 -2.61 -29.38 6.34
C ARG A 352 -3.30 -28.93 5.06
N GLU A 353 -3.58 -27.64 4.93
CA GLU A 353 -4.23 -27.09 3.75
C GLU A 353 -3.28 -27.10 2.55
N TYR A 354 -2.00 -26.79 2.75
CA TYR A 354 -1.00 -26.61 1.69
C TYR A 354 -0.04 -27.79 1.55
N ASN A 355 0.18 -28.25 0.31
CA ASN A 355 1.28 -29.18 0.06
C ASN A 355 2.61 -28.51 0.40
N ASP A 356 3.61 -29.34 0.68
CA ASP A 356 4.96 -28.89 1.05
C ASP A 356 5.58 -27.85 0.10
N GLN A 357 5.35 -28.00 -1.21
CA GLN A 357 5.95 -27.11 -2.21
C GLN A 357 5.28 -25.72 -2.19
N ASP A 358 3.96 -25.68 -2.13
CA ASP A 358 3.20 -24.44 -2.06
C ASP A 358 3.39 -23.77 -0.70
N PHE A 359 3.46 -24.55 0.38
CA PHE A 359 3.76 -24.00 1.71
C PHE A 359 5.12 -23.31 1.73
N ARG A 360 6.15 -23.95 1.17
CA ARG A 360 7.50 -23.36 1.07
C ARG A 360 7.52 -22.09 0.23
N ASN A 361 6.82 -22.07 -0.90
CA ASN A 361 6.78 -20.87 -1.74
C ASN A 361 5.99 -19.72 -1.11
N LEU A 362 4.77 -19.99 -0.68
CA LEU A 362 3.82 -18.98 -0.24
C LEU A 362 4.12 -18.44 1.16
N PHE A 363 4.63 -19.29 2.05
CA PHE A 363 4.81 -18.97 3.46
C PHE A 363 6.27 -18.97 3.93
N MET A 364 7.15 -19.75 3.29
CA MET A 364 8.58 -19.77 3.61
C MET A 364 9.45 -18.95 2.65
N CYS A 365 8.82 -18.22 1.71
CA CYS A 365 9.51 -17.34 0.76
C CYS A 365 10.55 -18.04 -0.12
N GLU A 366 10.31 -19.29 -0.49
CA GLU A 366 11.18 -20.03 -1.41
C GLU A 366 10.79 -19.82 -2.88
N TRP A 367 11.77 -19.61 -3.75
CA TRP A 367 11.54 -19.54 -5.19
C TRP A 367 11.26 -20.93 -5.77
N VAL A 368 10.28 -21.05 -6.66
CA VAL A 368 9.90 -22.33 -7.28
C VAL A 368 10.83 -22.67 -8.44
N ASP A 369 11.27 -23.93 -8.49
CA ASP A 369 11.80 -24.54 -9.71
C ASP A 369 10.66 -25.16 -10.52
N ASP A 370 10.35 -24.53 -11.66
CA ASP A 370 9.24 -24.92 -12.53
C ASP A 370 9.65 -25.86 -13.67
N THR A 371 10.88 -26.34 -13.69
CA THR A 371 11.39 -27.23 -14.75
C THR A 371 10.64 -28.56 -14.85
N ALA A 372 10.08 -29.05 -13.73
CA ALA A 372 9.27 -30.26 -13.68
C ALA A 372 7.77 -30.02 -13.97
N SER A 373 7.33 -28.76 -14.08
CA SER A 373 5.93 -28.39 -14.30
C SER A 373 5.53 -28.62 -15.76
N TYR A 374 4.29 -29.07 -15.99
CA TYR A 374 3.79 -29.23 -17.36
C TYR A 374 3.41 -27.88 -18.00
N PHE A 375 2.93 -26.95 -17.19
CA PHE A 375 2.71 -25.55 -17.56
C PHE A 375 3.85 -24.73 -16.99
N LEU A 376 4.72 -24.20 -17.86
CA LEU A 376 5.86 -23.40 -17.43
C LEU A 376 5.41 -21.98 -17.11
N PHE A 377 6.07 -21.33 -16.15
CA PHE A 377 5.76 -19.94 -15.80
C PHE A 377 5.86 -19.01 -17.01
N ASP A 378 6.84 -19.27 -17.87
CA ASP A 378 7.09 -18.51 -19.08
C ASP A 378 5.97 -18.56 -20.13
N GLU A 379 5.16 -19.62 -20.13
CA GLU A 379 3.96 -19.72 -20.95
C GLU A 379 2.77 -19.04 -20.27
N LEU A 380 2.61 -19.26 -18.96
CA LEU A 380 1.52 -18.71 -18.16
C LEU A 380 1.59 -17.18 -18.09
N ARG A 381 2.77 -16.58 -17.95
CA ARG A 381 2.94 -15.12 -17.92
C ARG A 381 2.51 -14.41 -19.21
N LYS A 382 2.38 -15.14 -20.33
CA LYS A 382 1.82 -14.60 -21.59
C LYS A 382 0.29 -14.49 -21.55
N CYS A 383 -0.33 -15.23 -20.64
CA CYS A 383 -1.76 -15.22 -20.36
C CYS A 383 -2.13 -14.21 -19.25
N MET A 384 -1.14 -13.74 -18.48
CA MET A 384 -1.34 -12.77 -17.40
C MET A 384 -1.48 -11.36 -17.98
N VAL A 385 -2.62 -10.71 -17.74
CA VAL A 385 -2.91 -9.34 -18.22
C VAL A 385 -3.48 -8.49 -17.10
N ASP A 386 -3.30 -7.17 -17.16
CA ASP A 386 -4.05 -6.26 -16.29
C ASP A 386 -5.50 -6.23 -16.78
N ALA A 387 -6.39 -6.98 -16.13
CA ALA A 387 -7.75 -7.20 -16.60
C ALA A 387 -8.54 -5.89 -16.70
N TRP A 388 -8.28 -4.95 -15.78
CA TRP A 388 -9.02 -3.69 -15.71
C TRP A 388 -8.60 -2.71 -16.80
N GLU A 389 -7.37 -2.79 -17.28
CA GLU A 389 -6.91 -2.00 -18.43
C GLU A 389 -7.21 -2.69 -19.76
N VAL A 390 -6.89 -3.98 -19.88
CA VAL A 390 -7.00 -4.72 -21.15
C VAL A 390 -8.45 -5.00 -21.53
N TRP A 391 -9.35 -5.19 -20.55
CA TRP A 391 -10.77 -5.46 -20.78
C TRP A 391 -11.68 -4.26 -20.51
N GLU A 392 -11.12 -3.04 -20.38
CA GLU A 392 -11.86 -1.81 -19.98
C GLU A 392 -13.14 -1.52 -20.81
N LYS A 393 -13.19 -2.01 -22.05
CA LYS A 393 -14.28 -1.74 -22.99
C LYS A 393 -15.55 -2.53 -22.69
N ASP A 394 -15.42 -3.72 -22.14
CA ASP A 394 -16.51 -4.67 -21.98
C ASP A 394 -16.55 -5.37 -20.62
N PHE A 395 -15.61 -5.04 -19.72
CA PHE A 395 -15.54 -5.55 -18.36
C PHE A 395 -15.60 -4.43 -17.33
N ALA A 396 -16.66 -4.45 -16.51
CA ALA A 396 -16.88 -3.55 -15.39
C ALA A 396 -16.99 -4.35 -14.09
N PRO A 397 -15.90 -4.53 -13.32
CA PRO A 397 -15.82 -5.50 -12.22
C PRO A 397 -16.85 -5.27 -11.09
N PHE A 398 -17.24 -4.01 -10.87
CA PHE A 398 -18.17 -3.62 -9.81
C PHE A 398 -19.63 -3.45 -10.27
N ALA A 399 -19.92 -3.67 -11.55
CA ALA A 399 -21.30 -3.63 -12.04
C ALA A 399 -22.04 -4.90 -11.63
N ASP A 400 -23.37 -4.81 -11.50
CA ASP A 400 -24.24 -5.97 -11.22
C ASP A 400 -24.08 -7.09 -12.27
N ARG A 401 -23.76 -6.71 -13.51
CA ARG A 401 -23.42 -7.62 -14.61
C ARG A 401 -22.08 -7.23 -15.22
N PRO A 402 -20.96 -7.79 -14.75
CA PRO A 402 -19.62 -7.30 -15.13
C PRO A 402 -19.30 -7.35 -16.62
N LEU A 403 -19.94 -8.27 -17.36
CA LEU A 403 -19.79 -8.40 -18.83
C LEU A 403 -21.08 -8.10 -19.59
N GLY A 404 -22.07 -7.47 -18.94
CA GLY A 404 -23.40 -7.26 -19.51
C GLY A 404 -24.07 -8.58 -19.92
N ASN A 405 -24.27 -8.77 -21.23
CA ASN A 405 -24.88 -9.98 -21.81
C ASN A 405 -23.90 -10.87 -22.58
N LEU A 406 -22.60 -10.60 -22.53
CA LEU A 406 -21.62 -11.48 -23.15
C LEU A 406 -21.70 -12.87 -22.52
N PRO A 407 -21.60 -13.94 -23.34
CA PRO A 407 -21.69 -15.29 -22.85
C PRO A 407 -20.52 -15.63 -21.93
N VAL A 408 -20.78 -16.48 -20.95
CA VAL A 408 -19.73 -17.07 -20.10
C VAL A 408 -19.97 -18.56 -19.90
N TRP A 409 -18.90 -19.25 -19.51
CA TRP A 409 -18.87 -20.65 -19.12
C TRP A 409 -18.41 -20.75 -17.67
N VAL A 410 -19.03 -21.67 -16.93
CA VAL A 410 -18.71 -21.92 -15.53
C VAL A 410 -18.04 -23.28 -15.41
N GLY A 411 -16.97 -23.34 -14.63
CA GLY A 411 -16.33 -24.58 -14.22
C GLY A 411 -16.46 -24.76 -12.71
N TYR A 412 -16.55 -26.01 -12.26
CA TYR A 412 -16.63 -26.38 -10.86
C TYR A 412 -15.79 -27.64 -10.61
N ASP A 413 -14.86 -27.52 -9.67
CA ASP A 413 -14.05 -28.62 -9.15
C ASP A 413 -14.35 -28.78 -7.63
N PRO A 414 -14.88 -29.93 -7.18
CA PRO A 414 -15.15 -30.21 -5.78
C PRO A 414 -13.85 -30.51 -5.03
N SER A 415 -13.79 -30.14 -3.75
CA SER A 415 -12.74 -30.65 -2.86
C SER A 415 -13.04 -32.09 -2.45
N GLU A 416 -12.05 -32.99 -2.57
CA GLU A 416 -12.12 -34.37 -2.05
C GLU A 416 -11.84 -34.44 -0.53
N SER A 417 -11.10 -33.48 0.04
CA SER A 417 -10.66 -33.44 1.45
C SER A 417 -11.57 -32.64 2.39
N GLY A 418 -12.49 -31.84 1.84
CA GLY A 418 -13.38 -30.96 2.62
C GLY A 418 -12.87 -29.52 2.81
N ASP A 419 -11.76 -29.16 2.14
CA ASP A 419 -11.11 -27.85 2.29
C ASP A 419 -11.83 -26.75 1.47
N HIS A 420 -11.67 -26.71 0.14
CA HIS A 420 -12.24 -25.66 -0.73
C HIS A 420 -12.71 -26.17 -2.10
N ALA A 421 -13.99 -26.01 -2.45
CA ALA A 421 -14.42 -26.18 -3.83
C ALA A 421 -14.09 -24.93 -4.65
N SER A 422 -13.65 -25.10 -5.91
CA SER A 422 -13.28 -23.99 -6.80
C SER A 422 -14.30 -23.81 -7.93
N ILE A 423 -14.86 -22.61 -8.02
CA ILE A 423 -15.76 -22.18 -9.11
C ILE A 423 -15.09 -21.09 -9.93
N VAL A 424 -15.11 -21.23 -11.25
CA VAL A 424 -14.49 -20.26 -12.15
C VAL A 424 -15.45 -19.87 -13.27
N VAL A 425 -15.42 -18.60 -13.66
CA VAL A 425 -16.15 -18.06 -14.81
C VAL A 425 -15.16 -17.71 -15.92
N VAL A 426 -15.37 -18.28 -17.10
CA VAL A 426 -14.59 -18.04 -18.32
C VAL A 426 -15.47 -17.41 -19.39
N ALA A 427 -15.12 -16.22 -19.87
CA ALA A 427 -15.75 -15.59 -21.01
C ALA A 427 -15.07 -16.06 -22.31
N PRO A 428 -15.75 -16.81 -23.18
CA PRO A 428 -15.21 -17.15 -24.50
C PRO A 428 -15.07 -15.91 -25.41
N PRO A 429 -14.19 -16.00 -26.41
CA PRO A 429 -14.07 -14.93 -27.38
C PRO A 429 -15.31 -14.81 -28.27
N GLN A 430 -15.60 -13.58 -28.71
CA GLN A 430 -16.68 -13.31 -29.67
C GLN A 430 -16.25 -13.53 -31.14
N SER A 431 -14.98 -13.88 -31.36
CA SER A 431 -14.41 -14.18 -32.68
C SER A 431 -13.43 -15.33 -32.59
N SER A 432 -13.20 -16.05 -33.71
CA SER A 432 -12.31 -17.22 -33.75
C SER A 432 -10.85 -16.93 -33.39
N LYS A 433 -10.42 -15.66 -33.42
CA LYS A 433 -9.08 -15.20 -33.04
C LYS A 433 -9.00 -14.54 -31.66
N GLY A 434 -10.13 -14.46 -30.95
CA GLY A 434 -10.17 -13.81 -29.64
C GLY A 434 -9.54 -14.66 -28.53
N LYS A 435 -9.55 -14.10 -27.32
CA LYS A 435 -8.99 -14.72 -26.12
C LYS A 435 -10.11 -15.22 -25.21
N TYR A 436 -9.88 -16.37 -24.57
CA TYR A 436 -10.69 -16.86 -23.45
C TYR A 436 -10.26 -16.12 -22.20
N ARG A 437 -11.19 -15.51 -21.47
CA ARG A 437 -10.89 -14.65 -20.32
C ARG A 437 -11.43 -15.28 -19.05
N VAL A 438 -10.57 -15.61 -18.10
CA VAL A 438 -11.00 -16.00 -16.75
C VAL A 438 -11.37 -14.70 -16.01
N VAL A 439 -12.66 -14.50 -15.75
CA VAL A 439 -13.20 -13.22 -15.28
C VAL A 439 -13.64 -13.22 -13.82
N GLU A 440 -13.89 -14.40 -13.25
CA GLU A 440 -14.20 -14.54 -11.83
C GLU A 440 -13.72 -15.90 -11.32
N LYS A 441 -13.25 -15.93 -10.07
CA LYS A 441 -12.85 -17.12 -9.32
C LYS A 441 -13.44 -17.03 -7.92
N ILE A 442 -14.06 -18.11 -7.46
CA ILE A 442 -14.66 -18.22 -6.13
C ILE A 442 -14.17 -19.51 -5.49
N ASN A 443 -13.60 -19.40 -4.29
CA ASN A 443 -13.29 -20.54 -3.44
C ASN A 443 -14.39 -20.66 -2.38
N VAL A 444 -14.94 -21.86 -2.20
CA VAL A 444 -16.04 -22.10 -1.25
C VAL A 444 -15.58 -23.09 -0.19
N THR A 445 -15.48 -22.63 1.07
CA THR A 445 -15.04 -23.42 2.24
C THR A 445 -16.24 -23.96 3.01
N GLY A 446 -16.14 -25.19 3.55
CA GLY A 446 -17.03 -25.71 4.61
C GLY A 446 -18.53 -25.69 4.31
N SER A 447 -18.92 -25.58 3.03
CA SER A 447 -20.29 -25.36 2.60
C SER A 447 -20.93 -26.68 2.19
N ASP A 448 -22.16 -26.94 2.65
CA ASP A 448 -22.96 -28.05 2.14
C ASP A 448 -23.20 -27.91 0.62
N TRP A 449 -23.58 -29.01 -0.03
CA TRP A 449 -23.77 -29.04 -1.49
C TRP A 449 -24.80 -28.02 -1.98
N ALA A 450 -25.79 -27.67 -1.14
CA ALA A 450 -26.82 -26.70 -1.47
C ALA A 450 -26.25 -25.28 -1.55
N SER A 451 -25.40 -24.89 -0.61
CA SER A 451 -24.71 -23.60 -0.65
C SER A 451 -23.78 -23.48 -1.87
N GLN A 452 -23.04 -24.54 -2.20
CA GLN A 452 -22.18 -24.55 -3.40
C GLN A 452 -23.00 -24.42 -4.70
N ALA A 453 -24.12 -25.14 -4.80
CA ALA A 453 -25.04 -25.02 -5.93
C ALA A 453 -25.69 -23.63 -5.99
N GLU A 454 -26.01 -23.01 -4.84
CA GLU A 454 -26.53 -21.65 -4.76
C GLU A 454 -25.53 -20.62 -5.27
N THR A 455 -24.23 -20.78 -4.96
CA THR A 455 -23.17 -19.92 -5.53
C THR A 455 -23.17 -20.00 -7.06
N ILE A 456 -23.26 -21.20 -7.63
CA ILE A 456 -23.40 -21.38 -9.09
C ILE A 456 -24.69 -20.74 -9.60
N ARG A 457 -25.82 -20.88 -8.88
CA ARG A 457 -27.10 -20.26 -9.25
C ARG A 457 -26.99 -18.74 -9.32
N ARG A 458 -26.31 -18.10 -8.35
CA ARG A 458 -26.06 -16.65 -8.37
C ARG A 458 -25.23 -16.23 -9.58
N LEU A 459 -24.27 -17.03 -10.02
CA LEU A 459 -23.53 -16.76 -11.26
C LEU A 459 -24.41 -16.79 -12.50
N THR A 460 -25.43 -17.67 -12.56
CA THR A 460 -26.42 -17.66 -13.66
C THR A 460 -27.29 -16.40 -13.68
N GLN A 461 -27.41 -15.70 -12.55
CA GLN A 461 -28.12 -14.42 -12.45
C GLN A 461 -27.21 -13.25 -12.78
N ARG A 462 -25.93 -13.31 -12.37
CA ARG A 462 -24.91 -12.28 -12.59
C ARG A 462 -24.39 -12.24 -14.03
N TYR A 463 -24.31 -13.40 -14.70
CA TYR A 463 -23.78 -13.53 -16.06
C TYR A 463 -24.76 -14.21 -17.01
N ASN A 464 -24.51 -14.06 -18.31
CA ASN A 464 -25.19 -14.85 -19.34
C ASN A 464 -24.49 -16.23 -19.48
N VAL A 465 -24.80 -17.17 -18.58
CA VAL A 465 -24.15 -18.48 -18.54
C VAL A 465 -24.68 -19.38 -19.66
N GLN A 466 -23.78 -19.87 -20.53
CA GLN A 466 -24.10 -20.79 -21.63
C GLN A 466 -23.63 -22.22 -21.40
N HIS A 467 -22.77 -22.43 -20.41
CA HIS A 467 -22.19 -23.74 -20.10
C HIS A 467 -21.82 -23.81 -18.62
N ILE A 468 -22.04 -24.97 -18.03
CA ILE A 468 -21.55 -25.31 -16.69
C ILE A 468 -20.93 -26.69 -16.78
N GLY A 469 -19.61 -26.79 -16.62
CA GLY A 469 -18.87 -28.05 -16.50
C GLY A 469 -18.61 -28.35 -15.03
N ILE A 470 -19.08 -29.50 -14.55
CA ILE A 470 -19.01 -29.90 -13.14
C ILE A 470 -18.28 -31.22 -13.05
N ASP A 471 -17.19 -31.29 -12.30
CA ASP A 471 -16.66 -32.60 -11.89
C ASP A 471 -17.67 -33.32 -11.01
N ALA A 472 -18.20 -34.42 -11.53
CA ALA A 472 -19.21 -35.26 -10.91
C ALA A 472 -18.66 -36.67 -10.57
N THR A 473 -17.34 -36.81 -10.43
CA THR A 473 -16.68 -38.10 -10.17
C THR A 473 -16.98 -38.66 -8.79
N GLN A 474 -16.99 -37.79 -7.78
CA GLN A 474 -17.25 -38.17 -6.38
C GLN A 474 -18.33 -37.25 -5.77
N ILE A 475 -17.94 -36.43 -4.79
CA ILE A 475 -18.80 -35.55 -4.00
C ILE A 475 -19.54 -34.54 -4.90
N GLY A 476 -18.91 -34.10 -6.00
CA GLY A 476 -19.52 -33.18 -6.96
C GLY A 476 -20.77 -33.72 -7.67
N SER A 477 -21.07 -35.02 -7.59
CA SER A 477 -22.32 -35.59 -8.12
C SER A 477 -23.58 -35.03 -7.43
N GLY A 478 -23.52 -34.70 -6.13
CA GLY A 478 -24.62 -34.08 -5.40
C GLY A 478 -24.87 -32.64 -5.87
N VAL A 479 -23.80 -31.86 -6.02
CA VAL A 479 -23.88 -30.48 -6.55
C VAL A 479 -24.40 -30.49 -7.99
N PHE A 480 -23.96 -31.44 -8.82
CA PHE A 480 -24.45 -31.59 -10.19
C PHE A 480 -25.98 -31.75 -10.26
N GLN A 481 -26.56 -32.62 -9.42
CA GLN A 481 -28.01 -32.84 -9.38
C GLN A 481 -28.78 -31.56 -9.01
N LEU A 482 -28.28 -30.81 -8.01
CA LEU A 482 -28.87 -29.55 -7.60
C LEU A 482 -28.77 -28.48 -8.68
N VAL A 483 -27.63 -28.40 -9.37
CA VAL A 483 -27.42 -27.46 -10.48
C VAL A 483 -28.32 -27.80 -11.67
N GLN A 484 -28.49 -29.08 -12.01
CA GLN A 484 -29.37 -29.49 -13.11
C GLN A 484 -30.82 -29.07 -12.90
N ALA A 485 -31.28 -28.94 -11.64
CA ALA A 485 -32.65 -28.51 -11.35
C ALA A 485 -32.94 -27.09 -11.84
N PHE A 486 -31.95 -26.18 -11.84
CA PHE A 486 -32.11 -24.81 -12.32
C PHE A 486 -31.36 -24.50 -13.62
N PHE A 487 -30.41 -25.34 -14.02
CA PHE A 487 -29.69 -25.26 -15.29
C PHE A 487 -29.59 -26.65 -15.93
N PRO A 488 -30.64 -27.12 -16.63
CA PRO A 488 -30.70 -28.49 -17.17
C PRO A 488 -29.59 -28.84 -18.17
N ALA A 489 -28.95 -27.83 -18.78
CA ALA A 489 -27.86 -28.00 -19.74
C ALA A 489 -26.47 -28.16 -19.08
N ALA A 490 -26.39 -28.30 -17.75
CA ALA A 490 -25.13 -28.55 -17.04
C ALA A 490 -24.54 -29.90 -17.47
N VAL A 491 -23.21 -29.97 -17.60
CA VAL A 491 -22.48 -31.14 -18.09
C VAL A 491 -21.66 -31.75 -16.95
N ALA A 492 -21.93 -33.03 -16.68
CA ALA A 492 -21.13 -33.83 -15.75
C ALA A 492 -19.83 -34.30 -16.40
N ILE A 493 -18.71 -34.01 -15.75
CA ILE A 493 -17.38 -34.47 -16.10
C ILE A 493 -17.05 -35.62 -15.15
N LYS A 494 -16.92 -36.84 -15.68
CA LYS A 494 -16.50 -38.01 -14.93
C LYS A 494 -15.05 -38.32 -15.26
N TYR A 495 -14.17 -38.23 -14.26
CA TYR A 495 -12.74 -38.35 -14.47
C TYR A 495 -12.32 -39.77 -14.86
N SER A 496 -11.65 -39.86 -16.01
CA SER A 496 -10.83 -40.99 -16.43
C SER A 496 -9.43 -40.46 -16.79
N ALA A 497 -8.45 -41.34 -16.97
CA ALA A 497 -7.11 -40.93 -17.41
C ALA A 497 -7.17 -40.19 -18.76
N GLU A 498 -8.07 -40.59 -19.65
CA GLU A 498 -8.31 -39.96 -20.95
C GLU A 498 -8.96 -38.58 -20.81
N VAL A 499 -9.97 -38.43 -19.94
CA VAL A 499 -10.62 -37.13 -19.68
C VAL A 499 -9.61 -36.15 -19.07
N LYS A 500 -8.80 -36.58 -18.08
CA LYS A 500 -7.71 -35.75 -17.53
C LYS A 500 -6.75 -35.28 -18.62
N THR A 501 -6.34 -36.21 -19.47
CA THR A 501 -5.40 -35.92 -20.56
C THR A 501 -6.02 -34.92 -21.54
N ARG A 502 -7.29 -35.10 -21.93
CA ARG A 502 -8.01 -34.15 -22.79
C ARG A 502 -8.04 -32.74 -22.19
N LEU A 503 -8.47 -32.61 -20.94
CA LEU A 503 -8.61 -31.33 -20.24
C LEU A 503 -7.27 -30.58 -20.23
N VAL A 504 -6.20 -31.27 -19.82
CA VAL A 504 -4.85 -30.70 -19.72
C VAL A 504 -4.30 -30.32 -21.10
N LEU A 505 -4.53 -31.14 -22.14
CA LEU A 505 -4.07 -30.83 -23.50
C LEU A 505 -4.80 -29.63 -24.10
N LYS A 506 -6.11 -29.50 -23.88
CA LYS A 506 -6.89 -28.32 -24.30
C LYS A 506 -6.35 -27.05 -23.63
N ALA A 507 -6.15 -27.07 -22.32
CA ALA A 507 -5.57 -25.95 -21.58
C ALA A 507 -4.16 -25.60 -22.09
N LYS A 508 -3.31 -26.62 -22.29
CA LYS A 508 -1.94 -26.42 -22.79
C LYS A 508 -1.94 -25.79 -24.17
N HIS A 509 -2.84 -26.19 -25.05
CA HIS A 509 -2.99 -25.57 -26.36
C HIS A 509 -3.32 -24.08 -26.25
N LEU A 510 -4.31 -23.71 -25.42
CA LEU A 510 -4.68 -22.32 -25.23
C LEU A 510 -3.54 -21.50 -24.60
N ILE A 511 -2.90 -22.01 -23.55
CA ILE A 511 -1.85 -21.30 -22.80
C ILE A 511 -0.60 -21.11 -23.66
N SER A 512 -0.13 -22.15 -24.35
CA SER A 512 1.06 -22.06 -25.22
C SER A 512 0.89 -21.07 -26.37
N LYS A 513 -0.33 -20.93 -26.91
CA LYS A 513 -0.70 -19.94 -27.92
C LYS A 513 -1.07 -18.56 -27.33
N GLY A 514 -1.03 -18.41 -26.01
CA GLY A 514 -1.47 -17.20 -25.30
C GLY A 514 -2.93 -16.84 -25.58
N MET A 515 -3.80 -17.82 -25.81
CA MET A 515 -5.23 -17.66 -26.08
C MET A 515 -6.08 -17.62 -24.81
N LEU A 516 -5.54 -18.04 -23.67
CA LEU A 516 -6.14 -17.83 -22.36
C LEU A 516 -5.64 -16.49 -21.78
N GLN A 517 -6.49 -15.78 -21.05
CA GLN A 517 -6.13 -14.59 -20.30
C GLN A 517 -6.75 -14.62 -18.90
N PHE A 518 -6.02 -14.16 -17.90
CA PHE A 518 -6.49 -13.96 -16.53
C PHE A 518 -5.75 -12.78 -15.90
N ASP A 519 -6.29 -12.21 -14.82
CA ASP A 519 -5.66 -11.06 -14.17
C ASP A 519 -4.27 -11.43 -13.67
N CYS A 520 -3.27 -10.61 -13.98
CA CYS A 520 -1.90 -10.82 -13.55
C CYS A 520 -1.72 -10.78 -12.01
N GLY A 521 -2.69 -10.23 -11.27
CA GLY A 521 -2.72 -10.32 -9.82
C GLY A 521 -3.11 -11.69 -9.26
N TRP A 522 -3.62 -12.60 -10.08
CA TRP A 522 -4.02 -13.96 -9.68
C TRP A 522 -2.84 -14.94 -9.77
N SER A 523 -1.83 -14.71 -8.94
CA SER A 523 -0.63 -15.58 -8.88
C SER A 523 -0.95 -17.01 -8.42
N ASP A 524 -2.04 -17.20 -7.68
CA ASP A 524 -2.57 -18.51 -7.32
C ASP A 524 -3.07 -19.34 -8.52
N VAL A 525 -3.67 -18.71 -9.54
CA VAL A 525 -4.00 -19.39 -10.80
C VAL A 525 -2.74 -19.90 -11.49
N CYS A 526 -1.70 -19.07 -11.53
CA CYS A 526 -0.40 -19.44 -12.12
C CYS A 526 0.21 -20.65 -11.38
N MET A 527 0.24 -20.58 -10.05
CA MET A 527 0.73 -21.68 -9.20
C MET A 527 -0.07 -22.97 -9.38
N ALA A 528 -1.40 -22.88 -9.43
CA ALA A 528 -2.25 -24.04 -9.64
C ALA A 528 -1.93 -24.77 -10.95
N PHE A 529 -1.73 -24.05 -12.06
CA PHE A 529 -1.30 -24.67 -13.32
C PHE A 529 0.12 -25.26 -13.22
N MET A 530 1.05 -24.55 -12.60
CA MET A 530 2.44 -25.03 -12.43
C MET A 530 2.55 -26.26 -11.54
N SER A 531 1.60 -26.49 -10.63
CA SER A 531 1.57 -27.69 -9.79
C SER A 531 1.34 -28.98 -10.60
N ILE A 532 0.76 -28.88 -11.80
CA ILE A 532 0.40 -30.03 -12.64
C ILE A 532 1.65 -30.61 -13.30
N ARG A 533 1.88 -31.91 -13.08
CA ARG A 533 3.00 -32.67 -13.65
C ARG A 533 2.51 -33.90 -14.42
N LYS A 534 3.33 -34.37 -15.37
CA LYS A 534 3.15 -35.67 -16.01
C LYS A 534 3.53 -36.77 -15.02
N THR A 535 2.68 -37.78 -14.88
CA THR A 535 2.93 -38.96 -14.03
C THR A 535 2.44 -40.23 -14.71
N SER A 536 2.93 -41.39 -14.26
CA SER A 536 2.44 -42.69 -14.73
C SER A 536 1.30 -43.16 -13.84
N THR A 537 0.28 -43.77 -14.43
CA THR A 537 -0.82 -44.42 -13.69
C THR A 537 -0.28 -45.54 -12.79
N ALA A 538 -0.99 -45.83 -11.69
CA ALA A 538 -0.59 -46.86 -10.72
C ALA A 538 -0.46 -48.27 -11.34
N ALA A 539 -1.19 -48.53 -12.44
CA ALA A 539 -1.12 -49.78 -13.21
C ALA A 539 0.01 -49.80 -14.27
N GLY A 540 0.86 -48.77 -14.34
CA GLY A 540 2.07 -48.73 -15.17
C GLY A 540 1.88 -48.59 -16.68
N GLY A 541 0.65 -48.62 -17.20
CA GLY A 541 0.37 -48.68 -18.64
C GLY A 541 0.08 -47.36 -19.35
N GLN A 542 -0.39 -46.33 -18.64
CA GLN A 542 -0.77 -45.04 -19.24
C GLN A 542 -0.16 -43.84 -18.52
N MET A 543 0.29 -42.85 -19.30
CA MET A 543 0.67 -41.52 -18.79
C MET A 543 -0.58 -40.72 -18.44
N THR A 544 -0.57 -40.03 -17.31
CA THR A 544 -1.65 -39.17 -16.84
C THR A 544 -1.07 -37.89 -16.21
N PHE A 545 -1.94 -37.01 -15.72
CA PHE A 545 -1.56 -35.77 -15.07
C PHE A 545 -2.03 -35.76 -13.62
N ALA A 546 -1.18 -35.27 -12.73
CA ALA A 546 -1.48 -35.09 -11.32
C ALA A 546 -0.78 -33.83 -10.81
N ALA A 547 -1.37 -33.20 -9.79
CA ALA A 547 -0.64 -32.23 -8.97
C ALA A 547 0.49 -32.95 -8.20
N SER A 548 1.56 -32.24 -7.85
CA SER A 548 2.66 -32.80 -7.05
C SER A 548 2.14 -33.48 -5.78
N ARG A 549 2.64 -34.70 -5.54
CA ARG A 549 2.09 -35.74 -4.64
C ARG A 549 1.68 -35.25 -3.25
N SER A 550 0.40 -35.01 -3.06
CA SER A 550 -0.41 -35.66 -2.02
C SER A 550 -1.82 -35.79 -2.57
N LYS A 551 -2.55 -36.86 -2.22
CA LYS A 551 -3.97 -37.00 -2.55
C LYS A 551 -4.87 -36.08 -1.70
N GLU A 552 -4.27 -35.22 -0.88
CA GLU A 552 -4.92 -34.62 0.30
C GLU A 552 -4.86 -33.08 0.32
N THR A 553 -4.14 -32.40 -0.57
CA THR A 553 -4.03 -30.93 -0.54
C THR A 553 -4.36 -30.27 -1.90
N GLY A 554 -5.55 -29.68 -1.99
CA GLY A 554 -6.21 -29.13 -3.19
C GLY A 554 -5.74 -27.74 -3.65
N HIS A 555 -4.54 -27.65 -4.23
CA HIS A 555 -4.03 -26.39 -4.81
C HIS A 555 -4.18 -26.29 -6.33
N ALA A 556 -4.55 -27.38 -7.00
CA ALA A 556 -4.78 -27.39 -8.45
C ALA A 556 -6.23 -27.07 -8.83
N ASP A 557 -7.12 -26.92 -7.85
CA ASP A 557 -8.57 -26.96 -8.05
C ASP A 557 -9.06 -25.80 -8.93
N VAL A 558 -8.44 -24.63 -8.81
CA VAL A 558 -8.70 -23.51 -9.73
C VAL A 558 -8.28 -23.82 -11.17
N ALA A 559 -7.15 -24.50 -11.37
CA ALA A 559 -6.72 -24.90 -12.71
C ALA A 559 -7.67 -25.95 -13.30
N TRP A 560 -8.13 -26.92 -12.48
CA TRP A 560 -9.15 -27.90 -12.88
C TRP A 560 -10.49 -27.25 -13.20
N SER A 561 -10.96 -26.34 -12.35
CA SER A 561 -12.18 -25.57 -12.58
C SER A 561 -12.10 -24.75 -13.88
N ILE A 562 -10.96 -24.09 -14.17
CA ILE A 562 -10.73 -23.45 -15.48
C ILE A 562 -10.84 -24.48 -16.60
N MET A 563 -10.19 -25.64 -16.46
CA MET A 563 -10.20 -26.72 -17.45
C MET A 563 -11.61 -27.26 -17.71
N HIS A 564 -12.45 -27.38 -16.69
CA HIS A 564 -13.84 -27.79 -16.82
C HIS A 564 -14.68 -26.77 -17.59
N ALA A 565 -14.49 -25.48 -17.30
CA ALA A 565 -15.19 -24.42 -18.02
C ALA A 565 -14.86 -24.43 -19.52
N ILE A 566 -13.59 -24.65 -19.88
CA ILE A 566 -13.12 -24.67 -21.28
C ILE A 566 -13.28 -26.04 -21.95
N ASP A 567 -13.72 -27.09 -21.25
CA ASP A 567 -13.91 -28.40 -21.87
C ASP A 567 -15.00 -28.38 -22.94
N ARG A 568 -15.86 -27.37 -22.93
CA ARG A 568 -16.80 -27.08 -24.02
C ARG A 568 -16.15 -26.93 -25.40
N ILE A 569 -14.88 -26.51 -25.47
CA ILE A 569 -14.18 -26.31 -26.75
C ILE A 569 -13.98 -27.66 -27.43
N ASP A 570 -14.40 -27.80 -28.69
CA ASP A 570 -14.16 -29.02 -29.45
C ASP A 570 -12.74 -29.02 -30.05
N PHE A 571 -12.14 -30.21 -30.19
CA PHE A 571 -10.79 -30.30 -30.76
C PHE A 571 -10.71 -29.82 -32.22
N LEU A 572 -11.83 -29.90 -32.96
CA LEU A 572 -11.94 -29.41 -34.32
C LEU A 572 -11.84 -27.89 -34.40
N ASP A 573 -12.24 -27.17 -33.35
CA ASP A 573 -12.15 -25.71 -33.26
C ASP A 573 -10.69 -25.23 -33.21
N PHE A 574 -9.74 -26.11 -32.88
CA PHE A 574 -8.30 -25.76 -32.90
C PHE A 574 -7.72 -25.72 -34.32
N ASN A 575 -8.36 -26.37 -35.30
CA ASN A 575 -7.91 -26.39 -36.69
C ASN A 575 -8.27 -25.10 -37.44
N GLU A 576 -9.28 -24.34 -37.00
CA GLU A 576 -9.72 -23.10 -37.67
C GLU A 576 -8.82 -21.88 -37.42
N THR A 577 -7.73 -22.02 -36.67
CA THR A 577 -6.72 -20.95 -36.53
C THR A 577 -5.81 -20.80 -37.76
N GLY A 578 -6.06 -21.56 -38.83
CA GLY A 578 -5.54 -21.33 -40.16
C GLY A 578 -6.45 -21.97 -41.20
N VAL A 579 -6.86 -21.17 -42.20
CA VAL A 579 -7.79 -21.48 -43.29
C VAL A 579 -9.25 -21.11 -42.99
N SER A 580 -9.66 -20.02 -43.62
CA SER A 580 -11.05 -19.59 -43.78
C SER A 580 -11.86 -20.66 -44.51
N VAL A 581 -12.99 -21.08 -43.95
CA VAL A 581 -14.10 -21.63 -44.74
C VAL A 581 -15.33 -20.80 -44.44
N GLY A 582 -15.89 -20.23 -45.51
CA GLY A 582 -17.01 -19.30 -45.46
C GLY A 582 -18.30 -19.94 -44.97
N ALA A 583 -19.27 -19.05 -44.72
CA ALA A 583 -20.63 -19.35 -44.32
C ALA A 583 -21.29 -20.42 -45.19
N ASP A 584 -21.62 -21.56 -44.58
CA ASP A 584 -22.95 -22.21 -44.62
C ASP A 584 -22.83 -23.61 -44.02
N SER A 585 -23.47 -23.84 -42.87
CA SER A 585 -23.73 -25.20 -42.37
C SER A 585 -25.23 -25.40 -42.20
N GLN A 586 -25.94 -25.46 -43.32
CA GLN A 586 -27.20 -26.18 -43.37
C GLN A 586 -26.94 -27.68 -43.18
N ARG A 587 -27.51 -28.21 -42.10
CA ARG A 587 -27.71 -29.63 -41.83
C ARG A 587 -28.12 -30.39 -43.09
N ARG A 588 -27.37 -31.45 -43.43
CA ARG A 588 -27.94 -32.60 -44.16
C ARG A 588 -27.48 -33.90 -43.52
N SER A 589 -28.44 -34.50 -42.83
CA SER A 589 -28.56 -35.92 -42.54
C SER A 589 -28.29 -36.78 -43.77
N ILE A 590 -27.40 -37.75 -43.65
CA ILE A 590 -27.28 -38.87 -44.58
C ILE A 590 -27.87 -40.09 -43.90
N VAL A 591 -28.96 -40.56 -44.49
CA VAL A 591 -29.68 -41.79 -44.21
C VAL A 591 -28.89 -42.94 -44.85
N GLU A 592 -28.63 -43.99 -44.08
CA GLU A 592 -28.18 -45.29 -44.56
C GLU A 592 -29.25 -45.93 -45.45
N ILE A 593 -28.89 -46.39 -46.65
CA ILE A 593 -29.55 -47.54 -47.30
C ILE A 593 -28.50 -48.34 -48.08
N CYS A 594 -28.37 -49.61 -47.66
CA CYS A 594 -27.77 -50.82 -48.25
C CYS A 594 -26.40 -50.78 -48.94
#